data_AF-A0A8T3A1E8-F1
#
_entry.id   AF-A0A8T3A1E8-F1
#
_cell.length_a   1.000
_cell.length_b   1.000
_cell.length_c   1.000
_cell.angle_alpha   90.00
_cell.angle_beta   90.00
_cell.angle_gamma   90.00
#
_symmetry.space_group_name_H-M   'P 1'
#
loop_
_entity.id
_entity.type
_entity.pdbx_description
1 polymer ?
#
loop_
_entity_poly.entity_id
_entity_poly.type
_entity_poly.pdbx_seq_one_letter_code
_entity_poly.pdbx_strand_id
1 'polypeptide(L)'
;MVAKRLLFFLVVIISFSVVISLCMILTHFHISYYPFALATGFISSSYSIFMSCRACKKKKRSEERDDILNLPRLPNRFSFKDLKIATENFGHKLGQGGFGSVFEGKLADNTKVAVNKAGKWNYWTWEHRILGRSGNNWQPSSHQCCEANWILCRKIT
;
A
#
# COMPACT_ATOMS: atom_id res chain seq x y z
N MET A 1 -5.21 68.41 -47.73
CA MET A 1 -5.99 67.19 -48.06
C MET A 1 -5.17 65.90 -47.98
N VAL A 2 -3.89 65.90 -48.40
CA VAL A 2 -3.01 64.72 -48.41
C VAL A 2 -2.76 64.11 -47.02
N ALA A 3 -2.54 64.93 -45.99
CA ALA A 3 -2.26 64.46 -44.63
C ALA A 3 -3.40 63.61 -44.00
N LYS A 4 -4.68 63.96 -44.26
CA LYS A 4 -5.83 63.20 -43.76
C LYS A 4 -5.97 61.84 -44.45
N ARG A 5 -5.66 61.77 -45.74
CA ARG A 5 -5.65 60.49 -46.49
C ARG A 5 -4.53 59.57 -45.99
N LEU A 6 -3.33 60.10 -45.76
CA LEU A 6 -2.21 59.34 -45.18
C LEU A 6 -2.53 58.84 -43.76
N LEU A 7 -3.12 59.68 -42.91
CA LEU A 7 -3.52 59.27 -41.55
C LEU A 7 -4.55 58.12 -41.59
N PHE A 8 -5.51 58.17 -42.52
CA PHE A 8 -6.49 57.11 -42.70
C PHE A 8 -5.82 55.78 -43.08
N PHE A 9 -4.90 55.79 -44.06
CA PHE A 9 -4.17 54.58 -44.45
C PHE A 9 -3.33 54.00 -43.30
N LEU A 10 -2.66 54.84 -42.51
CA LEU A 10 -1.88 54.39 -41.36
C LEU A 10 -2.74 53.75 -40.27
N VAL A 11 -3.90 54.34 -39.97
CA VAL A 11 -4.85 53.78 -38.99
C VAL A 11 -5.38 52.42 -39.45
N VAL A 12 -5.67 52.27 -40.74
CA VAL A 12 -6.13 50.99 -41.30
C VAL A 12 -5.04 49.92 -41.21
N ILE A 13 -3.78 50.26 -41.53
CA ILE A 13 -2.65 49.32 -41.47
C ILE A 13 -2.40 48.87 -40.03
N ILE A 14 -2.38 49.81 -39.07
CA ILE A 14 -2.18 49.51 -37.64
C ILE A 14 -3.33 48.64 -37.12
N SER A 15 -4.56 48.95 -37.50
CA SER A 15 -5.73 48.16 -37.11
C SER A 15 -5.61 46.72 -37.63
N PHE A 16 -5.23 46.56 -38.89
CA PHE A 16 -5.06 45.24 -39.50
C PHE A 16 -3.91 44.45 -38.87
N SER A 17 -2.78 45.09 -38.57
CA SER A 17 -1.65 44.42 -37.91
C SER A 17 -2.02 43.94 -36.51
N VAL A 18 -2.76 44.75 -35.74
CA VAL A 18 -3.23 44.37 -34.39
C VAL A 18 -4.16 43.16 -34.47
N VAL A 19 -5.09 43.14 -35.43
CA VAL A 19 -6.02 42.00 -35.62
C VAL A 19 -5.26 40.72 -35.96
N ILE A 20 -4.29 40.77 -36.87
CA ILE A 20 -3.48 39.58 -37.23
C ILE A 20 -2.70 39.07 -36.02
N SER A 21 -2.06 39.95 -35.26
CA SER A 21 -1.32 39.57 -34.06
C SER A 21 -2.22 38.92 -33.02
N LEU A 22 -3.42 39.46 -32.78
CA LEU A 22 -4.39 38.86 -31.86
C LEU A 22 -4.84 37.47 -32.35
N CYS A 23 -5.14 37.31 -33.65
CA CYS A 23 -5.49 36.01 -34.22
C CYS A 23 -4.36 34.97 -34.05
N MET A 24 -3.11 35.33 -34.31
CA MET A 24 -1.98 34.41 -34.13
C MET A 24 -1.76 34.01 -32.66
N ILE A 25 -1.95 34.94 -31.73
CA ILE A 25 -1.85 34.65 -30.30
C ILE A 25 -2.96 33.67 -29.89
N LEU A 26 -4.20 33.92 -30.29
CA LEU A 26 -5.34 33.04 -29.98
C LEU A 26 -5.17 31.64 -30.57
N THR A 27 -4.69 31.52 -31.81
CA THR A 27 -4.44 30.20 -32.43
C THR A 27 -3.30 29.46 -31.75
N HIS A 28 -2.23 30.14 -31.36
CA HIS A 28 -1.13 29.53 -30.60
C HIS A 28 -1.61 29.01 -29.24
N PHE A 29 -2.40 29.81 -28.51
CA PHE A 29 -3.01 29.36 -27.26
C PHE A 29 -3.94 28.16 -27.48
N HIS A 30 -4.74 28.13 -28.53
CA HIS A 30 -5.63 27.01 -28.81
C HIS A 30 -4.85 25.74 -29.18
N ILE A 31 -3.86 25.85 -30.06
CA ILE A 31 -3.02 24.72 -30.51
C ILE A 31 -2.17 24.18 -29.36
N SER A 32 -1.66 25.01 -28.45
CA SER A 32 -0.91 24.54 -27.29
C SER A 32 -1.81 24.03 -26.16
N TYR A 33 -2.89 24.72 -25.81
CA TYR A 33 -3.66 24.38 -24.62
C TYR A 33 -4.56 23.15 -24.82
N TYR A 34 -5.20 23.03 -25.99
CA TYR A 34 -6.15 21.96 -26.27
C TYR A 34 -5.55 20.53 -26.20
N PRO A 35 -4.40 20.21 -26.84
CA PRO A 35 -3.83 18.87 -26.76
C PRO A 35 -3.29 18.54 -25.37
N PHE A 36 -2.76 19.52 -24.62
CA PHE A 36 -2.31 19.31 -23.24
C PHE A 36 -3.48 18.99 -22.30
N ALA A 37 -4.63 19.66 -22.47
CA ALA A 37 -5.85 19.36 -21.72
C ALA A 37 -6.36 17.93 -22.00
N LEU A 38 -6.33 17.49 -23.25
CA LEU A 38 -6.71 16.12 -23.60
C LEU A 38 -5.75 15.10 -23.00
N ALA A 39 -4.43 15.30 -23.16
CA ALA A 39 -3.41 14.38 -22.66
C ALA A 39 -3.50 14.19 -21.12
N THR A 40 -3.66 15.29 -20.39
CA THR A 40 -3.80 15.24 -18.92
C THR A 40 -5.10 14.55 -18.48
N GLY A 41 -6.19 14.72 -19.23
CA GLY A 41 -7.44 13.99 -19.02
C GLY A 41 -7.29 12.46 -19.17
N PHE A 42 -6.64 12.01 -20.24
CA PHE A 42 -6.39 10.57 -20.46
C PHE A 42 -5.49 9.96 -19.37
N ILE A 43 -4.43 10.66 -18.97
CA ILE A 43 -3.52 10.20 -17.90
C ILE A 43 -4.30 10.04 -16.59
N SER A 44 -5.10 11.04 -16.22
CA SER A 44 -5.91 11.01 -14.98
C SER A 44 -6.91 9.85 -14.96
N SER A 45 -7.63 9.63 -16.06
CA SER A 45 -8.58 8.52 -16.19
C SER A 45 -7.88 7.16 -16.07
N SER A 46 -6.74 6.99 -16.75
CA SER A 46 -5.97 5.74 -16.71
C SER A 46 -5.45 5.41 -15.30
N TYR A 47 -5.01 6.43 -14.54
CA TYR A 47 -4.53 6.27 -13.18
C TYR A 47 -5.67 5.87 -12.23
N SER A 48 -6.83 6.52 -12.38
CA SER A 48 -8.04 6.22 -11.60
C SER A 48 -8.51 4.77 -11.82
N ILE A 49 -8.52 4.29 -13.06
CA ILE A 49 -8.88 2.90 -13.40
C ILE A 49 -7.87 1.93 -12.80
N PHE A 50 -6.58 2.21 -12.92
CA PHE A 50 -5.52 1.35 -12.39
C PHE A 50 -5.58 1.19 -10.87
N MET A 51 -5.79 2.29 -10.14
CA MET A 51 -5.95 2.29 -8.69
C MET A 51 -7.22 1.54 -8.26
N SER A 52 -8.32 1.72 -8.98
CA SER A 52 -9.58 1.00 -8.74
C SER A 52 -9.42 -0.52 -8.95
N CYS A 53 -8.76 -0.94 -10.04
CA CYS A 53 -8.45 -2.35 -10.29
C CYS A 53 -7.56 -2.97 -9.21
N ARG A 54 -6.59 -2.21 -8.68
CA ARG A 54 -5.75 -2.65 -7.55
C ARG A 54 -6.54 -2.79 -6.25
N ALA A 55 -7.47 -1.89 -5.98
CA ALA A 55 -8.34 -1.98 -4.81
C ALA A 55 -9.25 -3.22 -4.87
N CYS A 56 -9.85 -3.51 -6.03
CA CYS A 56 -10.70 -4.71 -6.23
C CYS A 56 -9.91 -6.01 -6.05
N LYS A 57 -8.68 -6.09 -6.59
CA LYS A 57 -7.80 -7.27 -6.37
C LYS A 57 -7.42 -7.45 -4.91
N LYS A 58 -7.22 -6.37 -4.16
CA LYS A 58 -6.89 -6.43 -2.73
C LYS A 58 -8.07 -6.98 -1.92
N LYS A 59 -9.30 -6.58 -2.26
CA LYS A 59 -10.52 -7.03 -1.57
C LYS A 59 -10.82 -8.52 -1.79
N LYS A 60 -10.74 -9.01 -3.04
CA LYS A 60 -10.94 -10.44 -3.32
C LYS A 60 -9.92 -11.33 -2.58
N ARG A 61 -8.66 -10.91 -2.50
CA ARG A 61 -7.60 -11.68 -1.83
C ARG A 61 -7.70 -11.66 -0.29
N SER A 62 -8.35 -10.67 0.32
CA SER A 62 -8.62 -10.71 1.77
C SER A 62 -9.75 -11.69 2.05
N GLU A 63 -10.86 -11.60 1.32
CA GLU A 63 -12.03 -12.45 1.50
C GLU A 63 -11.71 -13.94 1.28
N GLU A 64 -11.03 -14.29 0.19
CA GLU A 64 -10.59 -15.68 -0.07
C GLU A 64 -9.59 -16.19 0.98
N ARG A 65 -8.73 -15.33 1.54
CA ARG A 65 -7.85 -15.73 2.64
C ARG A 65 -8.65 -15.98 3.91
N ASP A 66 -9.61 -15.13 4.23
CA ASP A 66 -10.43 -15.26 5.43
C ASP A 66 -11.23 -16.57 5.37
N ASP A 67 -11.74 -16.96 4.20
CA ASP A 67 -12.41 -18.25 3.99
C ASP A 67 -11.48 -19.45 4.23
N ILE A 68 -10.24 -19.41 3.72
CA ILE A 68 -9.23 -20.45 3.96
C ILE A 68 -8.85 -20.50 5.46
N LEU A 69 -8.80 -19.36 6.14
CA LEU A 69 -8.46 -19.27 7.57
C LEU A 69 -9.57 -19.80 8.48
N ASN A 70 -10.82 -19.78 8.03
CA ASN A 70 -11.98 -20.27 8.78
C ASN A 70 -12.25 -21.78 8.62
N LEU A 71 -11.38 -22.53 7.92
CA LEU A 71 -11.52 -23.97 7.79
C LEU A 71 -11.27 -24.70 9.14
N PRO A 72 -12.12 -25.66 9.54
CA PRO A 72 -12.04 -26.34 10.85
C PRO A 72 -10.78 -27.19 11.07
N ARG A 73 -9.91 -27.33 10.05
CA ARG A 73 -8.64 -28.09 10.10
C ARG A 73 -7.39 -27.21 10.13
N LEU A 74 -7.52 -25.88 10.07
CA LEU A 74 -6.41 -24.93 10.08
C LEU A 74 -6.36 -24.17 11.42
N PRO A 75 -5.16 -23.89 11.97
CA PRO A 75 -5.04 -23.05 13.16
C PRO A 75 -5.51 -21.63 12.85
N ASN A 76 -6.46 -21.13 13.62
CA ASN A 76 -7.03 -19.80 13.44
C ASN A 76 -5.93 -18.74 13.58
N ARG A 77 -5.67 -17.97 12.51
CA ARG A 77 -4.64 -16.92 12.50
C ARG A 77 -5.27 -15.62 12.95
N PHE A 78 -4.97 -15.23 14.19
CA PHE A 78 -5.34 -13.92 14.70
C PHE A 78 -4.33 -12.86 14.29
N SER A 79 -4.82 -11.66 13.94
CA SER A 79 -3.96 -10.51 13.72
C SER A 79 -3.30 -10.09 15.04
N PHE A 80 -2.07 -9.57 14.96
CA PHE A 80 -1.38 -9.02 16.13
C PHE A 80 -2.22 -7.96 16.86
N LYS A 81 -3.00 -7.16 16.11
CA LYS A 81 -3.89 -6.14 16.68
C LYS A 81 -5.00 -6.77 17.53
N ASP A 82 -5.63 -7.82 17.03
CA ASP A 82 -6.73 -8.50 17.71
C ASP A 82 -6.21 -9.20 18.98
N LEU A 83 -5.03 -9.81 18.90
CA LEU A 83 -4.37 -10.43 20.05
C LEU A 83 -3.92 -9.41 21.09
N LYS A 84 -3.45 -8.23 20.64
CA LYS A 84 -3.09 -7.13 21.54
C LYS A 84 -4.32 -6.63 22.30
N ILE A 85 -5.48 -6.55 21.64
CA ILE A 85 -6.75 -6.20 22.30
C ILE A 85 -7.18 -7.31 23.26
N ALA A 86 -7.16 -8.56 22.80
CA ALA A 86 -7.56 -9.72 23.60
C ALA A 86 -6.71 -9.92 24.86
N THR A 87 -5.42 -9.54 24.82
CA THR A 87 -4.48 -9.68 25.94
C THR A 87 -4.30 -8.40 26.76
N GLU A 88 -5.17 -7.40 26.56
CA GLU A 88 -5.06 -6.08 27.23
C GLU A 88 -3.63 -5.51 27.11
N ASN A 89 -3.11 -5.48 25.88
CA ASN A 89 -1.74 -5.07 25.56
C ASN A 89 -0.65 -5.97 26.19
N PHE A 90 -0.90 -7.29 26.27
CA PHE A 90 0.00 -8.27 26.89
C PHE A 90 0.24 -8.01 28.38
N GLY A 91 -0.78 -7.54 29.10
CA GLY A 91 -0.69 -7.18 30.52
C GLY A 91 -0.59 -8.39 31.46
N HIS A 92 -1.28 -9.49 31.14
CA HIS A 92 -1.35 -10.66 32.01
C HIS A 92 -0.46 -11.81 31.50
N LYS A 93 0.70 -12.01 32.13
CA LYS A 93 1.68 -13.03 31.73
C LYS A 93 1.44 -14.34 32.50
N LEU A 94 1.24 -15.42 31.76
CA LEU A 94 1.08 -16.77 32.31
C LEU A 94 2.42 -17.47 32.55
N GLY A 95 3.44 -17.17 31.73
CA GLY A 95 4.77 -17.78 31.88
C GLY A 95 5.77 -17.36 30.81
N GLN A 96 7.02 -17.76 30.98
CA GLN A 96 8.11 -17.54 30.01
C GLN A 96 8.96 -18.80 29.88
N GLY A 97 9.29 -19.17 28.65
CA GLY A 97 10.16 -20.30 28.33
C GLY A 97 11.02 -20.04 27.10
N GLY A 98 11.72 -21.07 26.61
CA GLY A 98 12.62 -20.97 25.45
C GLY A 98 11.94 -20.59 24.13
N PHE A 99 10.61 -20.66 24.07
CA PHE A 99 9.79 -20.36 22.89
C PHE A 99 9.16 -18.96 22.92
N GLY A 100 9.36 -18.18 23.99
CA GLY A 100 8.75 -16.85 24.16
C GLY A 100 8.04 -16.66 25.50
N SER A 101 7.27 -15.58 25.58
CA SER A 101 6.39 -15.29 26.72
C SER A 101 4.94 -15.61 26.36
N VAL A 102 4.26 -16.32 27.24
CA VAL A 102 2.85 -16.70 27.10
C VAL A 102 2.00 -15.76 27.95
N PHE A 103 0.99 -15.17 27.34
CA PHE A 103 0.06 -14.22 27.95
C PHE A 103 -1.35 -14.78 27.96
N GLU A 104 -2.15 -14.44 28.97
CA GLU A 104 -3.57 -14.70 28.97
C GLU A 104 -4.28 -13.65 28.11
N GLY A 105 -5.24 -14.09 27.32
CA GLY A 105 -6.14 -13.20 26.61
C GLY A 105 -7.56 -13.74 26.59
N LYS A 106 -8.50 -12.85 26.32
CA LYS A 106 -9.91 -13.17 26.12
C LYS A 106 -10.32 -12.68 24.74
N LEU A 107 -10.79 -13.59 23.90
CA LEU A 107 -11.31 -13.23 22.59
C LEU A 107 -12.67 -12.53 22.71
N ALA A 108 -13.14 -11.95 21.60
CA ALA A 108 -14.45 -11.31 21.51
C ALA A 108 -15.63 -12.25 21.82
N ASP A 109 -15.44 -13.56 21.65
CA ASP A 109 -16.41 -14.62 21.97
C ASP A 109 -16.39 -15.03 23.46
N ASN A 110 -15.69 -14.27 24.32
CA ASN A 110 -15.40 -14.58 25.72
C ASN A 110 -14.56 -15.84 25.97
N THR A 111 -13.99 -16.48 24.95
CA THR A 111 -13.11 -17.64 25.13
C THR A 111 -11.75 -17.22 25.71
N LYS A 112 -11.32 -17.91 26.78
CA LYS A 112 -9.98 -17.76 27.35
C LYS A 112 -8.94 -18.43 26.46
N VAL A 113 -7.90 -17.69 26.10
CA VAL A 113 -6.83 -18.15 25.22
C VAL A 113 -5.46 -17.83 25.81
N ALA A 114 -4.50 -18.72 25.57
CA ALA A 114 -3.09 -18.48 25.81
C ALA A 114 -2.46 -17.97 24.51
N VAL A 115 -1.84 -16.79 24.57
CA VAL A 115 -1.17 -16.12 23.45
C VAL A 115 0.33 -16.21 23.64
N ASN A 116 1.02 -17.02 22.82
CA ASN A 116 2.48 -17.09 22.85
C ASN A 116 3.10 -16.02 21.94
N LYS A 117 3.81 -15.06 22.53
CA LYS A 117 4.63 -14.09 21.80
C LYS A 117 6.05 -14.64 21.67
N ALA A 118 6.32 -15.28 20.54
CA ALA A 118 7.69 -15.62 20.16
C ALA A 118 8.48 -14.34 19.85
N GLY A 119 9.70 -14.23 20.41
CA GLY A 119 10.64 -13.17 20.05
C GLY A 119 11.11 -13.34 18.60
N LYS A 120 11.61 -12.25 18.00
CA LYS A 120 12.17 -12.25 16.65
C LYS A 120 13.30 -13.28 16.57
N TRP A 121 13.08 -14.40 15.90
CA TRP A 121 14.16 -15.34 15.56
C TRP A 121 14.94 -14.73 14.39
N ASN A 122 16.17 -14.29 14.65
CA ASN A 122 17.13 -14.10 13.57
C ASN A 122 17.62 -15.50 13.14
N TYR A 123 17.72 -15.74 11.83
CA TYR A 123 18.14 -17.03 11.28
C TYR A 123 19.46 -17.52 11.89
N TRP A 124 20.37 -16.60 12.21
CA TRP A 124 21.65 -16.84 12.88
C TRP A 124 21.55 -17.56 14.24
N THR A 125 20.45 -17.44 14.98
CA THR A 125 20.31 -18.10 16.31
C THR A 125 19.75 -19.52 16.25
N TRP A 126 19.20 -19.95 15.11
CA TRP A 126 18.69 -21.31 14.92
C TRP A 126 19.82 -22.34 14.77
N GLU A 127 20.92 -22.00 14.08
CA GLU A 127 22.06 -22.92 13.89
C GLU A 127 22.83 -23.20 15.19
N HIS A 128 23.00 -22.21 16.07
CA HIS A 128 23.81 -22.35 17.29
C HIS A 128 23.19 -23.22 18.39
N ARG A 129 21.87 -23.47 18.36
CA ARG A 129 21.18 -24.27 19.40
C ARG A 129 20.91 -25.71 18.97
N ILE A 130 20.80 -25.98 17.67
CA ILE A 130 20.48 -27.31 17.13
C ILE A 130 21.74 -28.06 16.69
N LEU A 131 22.79 -27.37 16.23
CA LEU A 131 23.99 -28.03 15.73
C LEU A 131 25.20 -27.73 16.62
N GLY A 132 25.35 -28.54 17.66
CA GLY A 132 26.70 -28.87 18.14
C GLY A 132 27.46 -29.70 17.10
N ARG A 133 27.75 -29.15 15.90
CA ARG A 133 28.84 -29.52 14.96
C ARG A 133 28.67 -28.90 13.56
N SER A 134 29.71 -28.15 13.20
CA SER A 134 30.47 -28.11 11.92
C SER A 134 29.78 -28.39 10.58
N GLY A 135 29.82 -27.37 9.71
CA GLY A 135 29.83 -27.47 8.24
C GLY A 135 28.46 -27.69 7.60
N ASN A 136 28.09 -27.16 6.44
CA ASN A 136 28.77 -26.38 5.42
C ASN A 136 27.68 -25.80 4.49
N ASN A 137 27.91 -24.57 4.00
CA ASN A 137 27.36 -23.95 2.79
C ASN A 137 25.86 -24.19 2.45
N TRP A 138 24.99 -23.36 3.02
CA TRP A 138 23.64 -23.11 2.49
C TRP A 138 23.41 -21.61 2.35
N GLN A 139 23.32 -21.10 1.12
CA GLN A 139 22.85 -19.73 0.86
C GLN A 139 21.32 -19.75 0.65
N PRO A 140 20.52 -19.07 1.48
CA PRO A 140 19.09 -18.95 1.24
C PRO A 140 18.81 -17.84 0.21
N SER A 141 18.00 -18.17 -0.81
CA SER A 141 17.57 -17.24 -1.85
C SER A 141 16.62 -16.17 -1.29
N SER A 142 16.83 -14.95 -1.77
CA SER A 142 16.30 -13.67 -1.28
C SER A 142 14.81 -13.40 -1.54
N HIS A 143 13.99 -14.42 -1.78
CA HIS A 143 12.56 -14.22 -2.02
C HIS A 143 11.72 -14.53 -0.76
N GLN A 144 11.60 -13.50 0.07
CA GLN A 144 10.34 -13.19 0.75
C GLN A 144 9.86 -14.21 1.80
N CYS A 145 10.65 -14.41 2.85
CA CYS A 145 10.08 -14.79 4.14
C CYS A 145 9.32 -13.59 4.70
N CYS A 146 8.00 -13.55 4.48
CA CYS A 146 7.09 -12.76 5.29
C CYS A 146 7.46 -12.95 6.76
N GLU A 147 7.64 -11.86 7.51
CA GLU A 147 7.78 -11.86 8.96
C GLU A 147 6.64 -12.67 9.58
N ALA A 148 6.89 -13.95 9.80
CA ALA A 148 5.95 -14.83 10.45
C ALA A 148 6.14 -14.65 11.96
N ASN A 149 5.51 -13.59 12.49
CA ASN A 149 5.13 -13.54 13.90
C ASN A 149 4.12 -14.67 14.13
N TRP A 150 4.62 -15.90 14.31
CA TRP A 150 3.82 -17.07 14.64
C TRP A 150 3.30 -16.89 16.07
N ILE A 151 2.18 -16.19 16.23
CA ILE A 151 1.47 -16.14 17.50
C ILE A 151 0.48 -17.29 17.52
N LEU A 152 0.83 -18.35 18.23
CA LEU A 152 -0.04 -19.51 18.40
C LEU A 152 -1.03 -19.23 19.54
N CYS A 153 -2.32 -19.21 19.21
CA CYS A 153 -3.40 -19.17 20.19
C CYS A 153 -3.81 -20.60 20.53
N ARG A 154 -3.78 -20.96 21.82
CA ARG A 154 -4.34 -22.23 22.31
C ARG A 154 -5.47 -21.92 23.29
N LYS A 155 -6.61 -22.61 23.15
CA LYS A 155 -7.73 -22.49 24.08
C LYS A 155 -7.30 -23.06 25.44
N ILE A 156 -7.54 -22.31 26.51
CA ILE A 156 -7.35 -22.78 27.89
C ILE A 156 -8.72 -23.27 28.34
N THR A 157 -8.92 -24.60 28.30
CA THR A 157 -10.03 -25.27 28.99
C THR A 157 -9.66 -25.53 30.43
#